data_AF-A0A661Y5Z1-F1
#
_entry.id   AF-A0A661Y5Z1-F1
#
_cell.length_a   1.000
_cell.length_b   1.000
_cell.length_c   1.000
_cell.angle_alpha   90.00
_cell.angle_beta   90.00
_cell.angle_gamma   90.00
#
_symmetry.space_group_name_H-M   'P 1'
#
loop_
_entity.id
_entity.type
_entity.pdbx_description
1 polymer ?
#
loop_
_entity_poly.entity_id
_entity_poly.type
_entity_poly.pdbx_seq_one_letter_code
_entity_poly.pdbx_strand_id
1 'polypeptide(L)'
;RYDFQYKNMSGYKTTIEGLSHKFNPEFWNYAKLISSTLRHGMPIEKAVDLISSLHLDNESINTWKNGVARALKRYVANGTKVKNQKCSNCNSTDLVYQEGCLSCKNCGSSKCG
;
A
#
# COMPACT_ATOMS: atom_id res chain seq x y z
N ARG A 1 11.89 10.02 -22.05
CA ARG A 1 13.12 9.22 -22.06
C ARG A 1 14.03 9.85 -21.02
N TYR A 2 14.38 9.10 -19.98
CA TYR A 2 15.07 9.68 -18.82
C TYR A 2 16.24 8.80 -18.42
N ASP A 3 17.40 9.42 -18.28
CA ASP A 3 18.57 8.83 -17.66
C ASP A 3 18.62 9.28 -16.20
N PHE A 4 19.06 8.41 -15.30
CA PHE A 4 19.21 8.75 -13.88
C PHE A 4 20.69 8.94 -13.56
N GLN A 5 21.06 10.16 -13.22
CA GLN A 5 22.43 10.53 -12.84
C GLN A 5 22.50 10.78 -11.34
N TYR A 6 23.46 10.14 -10.67
CA TYR A 6 23.75 10.38 -9.27
C TYR A 6 25.25 10.29 -9.00
N LYS A 7 25.69 10.87 -7.89
CA LYS A 7 27.05 10.69 -7.37
C LYS A 7 27.00 9.59 -6.32
N ASN A 8 27.73 8.50 -6.50
CA ASN A 8 27.75 7.42 -5.52
C ASN A 8 28.51 7.84 -4.25
N MET A 9 28.46 7.02 -3.21
CA MET A 9 29.11 7.31 -1.92
C MET A 9 30.62 7.49 -2.05
N SER A 10 31.26 6.82 -3.02
CA SER A 10 32.69 6.95 -3.32
C SER A 10 33.02 8.18 -4.19
N GLY A 11 32.03 9.00 -4.52
CA GLY A 11 32.21 10.26 -5.24
C GLY A 11 32.22 10.15 -6.77
N TYR A 12 31.99 8.96 -7.35
CA TYR A 12 31.94 8.79 -8.80
C TYR A 12 30.58 9.19 -9.35
N LYS A 13 30.60 9.89 -10.50
CA LYS A 13 29.39 10.16 -11.27
C LYS A 13 28.96 8.86 -11.96
N THR A 14 27.75 8.41 -11.65
CA THR A 14 27.14 7.23 -12.27
C THR A 14 25.91 7.67 -13.06
N THR A 15 25.78 7.16 -14.28
CA THR A 15 24.61 7.36 -15.13
C THR A 15 23.96 6.01 -15.38
N ILE A 16 22.69 5.88 -15.01
CA ILE A 16 21.86 4.75 -15.42
C ILE A 16 21.10 5.21 -16.66
N GLU A 17 21.62 4.83 -17.82
CA GLU A 17 21.03 5.14 -19.12
C GLU A 17 19.77 4.32 -19.37
N GLY A 18 18.82 4.94 -20.08
CA GLY A 18 17.61 4.26 -20.54
C GLY A 18 16.77 3.71 -19.38
N LEU A 19 16.75 4.39 -18.23
CA LEU A 19 16.05 3.93 -17.03
C LEU A 19 14.58 3.57 -17.33
N SER A 20 13.92 4.31 -18.23
CA SER A 20 12.55 4.03 -18.66
C SER A 20 12.34 2.65 -19.32
N HIS A 21 13.38 2.04 -19.89
CA HIS A 21 13.32 0.68 -20.46
C HIS A 21 13.66 -0.42 -19.46
N LYS A 22 14.22 -0.05 -18.31
CA LYS A 22 14.55 -1.02 -17.25
C LYS A 22 13.33 -1.41 -16.42
N PHE A 23 12.21 -0.71 -16.56
CA PHE A 23 10.98 -1.02 -15.86
C PHE A 23 10.09 -1.93 -16.69
N ASN A 24 9.52 -2.95 -16.05
CA ASN A 24 8.44 -3.73 -16.63
C ASN A 24 7.20 -2.82 -16.79
N PRO A 25 6.67 -2.63 -18.02
CA PRO A 25 5.49 -1.79 -18.27
C PRO A 25 4.27 -2.17 -17.44
N GLU A 26 4.12 -3.45 -17.09
CA GLU A 26 3.02 -3.95 -16.26
C GLU A 26 3.02 -3.31 -14.87
N PHE A 27 4.18 -3.32 -14.19
CA PHE A 27 4.32 -2.73 -12.85
C PHE A 27 4.13 -1.21 -12.89
N TRP A 28 4.54 -0.58 -13.98
CA TRP A 28 4.30 0.85 -14.20
C TRP A 28 2.80 1.17 -14.31
N ASN A 29 2.03 0.30 -14.97
CA ASN A 29 0.58 0.46 -15.07
C ASN A 29 -0.10 0.32 -13.71
N TYR A 30 0.33 -0.61 -12.85
CA TYR A 30 -0.19 -0.72 -11.48
C TYR A 30 0.15 0.51 -10.63
N ALA A 31 1.39 1.00 -10.70
CA ALA A 31 1.79 2.22 -10.00
C ALA A 31 0.96 3.43 -10.46
N LYS A 32 0.71 3.56 -11.76
CA LYS A 32 -0.18 4.59 -12.32
C LYS A 32 -1.60 4.46 -11.82
N LEU A 33 -2.17 3.24 -11.84
CA LEU A 33 -3.53 2.99 -11.38
C LEU A 33 -3.69 3.44 -9.93
N ILE A 34 -2.81 2.99 -9.04
CA ILE A 34 -2.82 3.33 -7.61
C ILE A 34 -2.63 4.85 -7.40
N SER A 35 -1.71 5.46 -8.15
CA SER A 35 -1.48 6.90 -8.06
C SER A 35 -2.72 7.69 -8.50
N SER A 36 -3.40 7.24 -9.54
CA SER A 36 -4.62 7.87 -10.06
C SER A 36 -5.79 7.71 -9.09
N THR A 37 -5.98 6.53 -8.48
CA THR A 37 -7.07 6.35 -7.50
C THR A 37 -6.92 7.30 -6.31
N LEU A 38 -5.70 7.45 -5.79
CA LEU A 38 -5.40 8.40 -4.72
C LEU A 38 -5.58 9.85 -5.18
N ARG A 39 -5.07 10.22 -6.36
CA ARG A 39 -5.18 11.58 -6.91
C ARG A 39 -6.62 12.01 -7.11
N HIS A 40 -7.50 11.09 -7.51
CA HIS A 40 -8.91 11.36 -7.73
C HIS A 40 -9.76 11.22 -6.45
N GLY A 41 -9.13 11.18 -5.27
CA GLY A 41 -9.83 11.29 -3.99
C GLY A 41 -10.53 10.01 -3.54
N MET A 42 -10.10 8.85 -4.01
CA MET A 42 -10.57 7.58 -3.43
C MET A 42 -10.22 7.56 -1.93
N PRO A 43 -11.18 7.26 -1.04
CA PRO A 43 -10.89 7.10 0.38
C PRO A 43 -9.77 6.07 0.61
N ILE A 44 -8.84 6.37 1.51
CA ILE A 44 -7.60 5.59 1.66
C ILE A 44 -7.90 4.14 2.04
N GLU A 45 -8.89 3.91 2.90
CA GLU A 45 -9.34 2.58 3.27
C GLU A 45 -9.88 1.78 2.06
N LYS A 46 -10.56 2.45 1.12
CA LYS A 46 -11.01 1.83 -0.13
C LYS A 46 -9.87 1.55 -1.08
N ALA A 47 -8.88 2.45 -1.14
CA ALA A 47 -7.67 2.21 -1.91
C ALA A 47 -6.88 1.01 -1.36
N VAL A 48 -6.75 0.88 -0.03
CA VAL A 48 -6.13 -0.28 0.62
C VAL A 48 -6.88 -1.57 0.29
N ASP A 49 -8.21 -1.58 0.38
CA ASP A 49 -9.04 -2.74 0.05
C ASP A 49 -8.85 -3.16 -1.42
N LEU A 50 -8.91 -2.19 -2.34
CA LEU A 50 -8.70 -2.41 -3.77
C LEU A 50 -7.31 -3.01 -4.04
N ILE A 51 -6.25 -2.39 -3.53
CA ILE A 51 -4.86 -2.85 -3.74
C ILE A 51 -4.66 -4.26 -3.18
N SER A 52 -5.22 -4.54 -2.00
CA SER A 52 -5.11 -5.87 -1.38
C SER A 52 -5.79 -6.96 -2.22
N SER A 53 -6.91 -6.62 -2.89
CA SER A 53 -7.68 -7.54 -3.74
C SER A 53 -7.07 -7.85 -5.11
N LEU A 54 -6.07 -7.08 -5.58
CA LEU A 54 -5.44 -7.30 -6.89
C LEU A 54 -4.83 -8.70 -6.99
N HIS A 55 -5.22 -9.51 -7.97
CA HIS A 55 -4.56 -10.78 -8.24
C HIS A 55 -3.55 -10.58 -9.38
N LEU A 56 -2.26 -10.75 -9.08
CA LEU A 56 -1.17 -10.43 -10.01
C LEU A 56 -0.34 -11.69 -10.28
N ASP A 57 0.29 -11.75 -11.45
CA ASP A 57 0.83 -12.99 -12.03
C ASP A 57 2.16 -13.47 -11.40
N ASN A 58 2.76 -12.70 -10.49
CA ASN A 58 4.05 -13.04 -9.88
C ASN A 58 4.06 -12.80 -8.35
N GLU A 59 4.72 -13.68 -7.60
CA GLU A 59 4.88 -13.57 -6.14
C GLU A 59 5.59 -12.28 -5.69
N SER A 60 6.60 -11.82 -6.45
CA SER A 60 7.33 -10.58 -6.16
C SER A 60 6.40 -9.37 -6.18
N ILE A 61 5.53 -9.27 -7.19
CA ILE A 61 4.57 -8.16 -7.28
C ILE A 61 3.42 -8.29 -6.27
N ASN A 62 3.05 -9.53 -5.91
CA ASN A 62 2.11 -9.78 -4.80
C ASN A 62 2.70 -9.33 -3.45
N THR A 63 4.00 -9.53 -3.23
CA THR A 63 4.69 -9.02 -2.03
C THR A 63 4.76 -7.49 -2.03
N TRP A 64 5.03 -6.90 -3.20
CA TRP A 64 5.01 -5.45 -3.38
C TRP A 64 3.64 -4.83 -3.08
N LYS A 65 2.53 -5.34 -3.65
CA LYS A 65 1.18 -4.78 -3.39
C LYS A 65 0.84 -4.83 -1.89
N ASN A 66 1.26 -5.89 -1.20
CA ASN A 66 1.07 -6.02 0.25
C ASN A 66 1.88 -4.97 1.01
N GLY A 67 3.10 -4.67 0.56
CA GLY A 67 3.90 -3.56 1.08
C GLY A 67 3.20 -2.20 0.89
N VAL A 68 2.67 -1.94 -0.29
CA VAL A 68 1.94 -0.69 -0.60
C VAL A 68 0.69 -0.56 0.28
N ALA A 69 -0.12 -1.61 0.39
CA ALA A 69 -1.32 -1.61 1.22
C ALA A 69 -0.97 -1.31 2.69
N ARG A 70 0.09 -1.93 3.23
CA ARG A 70 0.57 -1.66 4.60
C ARG A 70 1.04 -0.22 4.81
N ALA A 71 1.75 0.34 3.84
CA ALA A 71 2.18 1.73 3.90
C ALA A 71 0.97 2.69 3.93
N LEU A 72 -0.04 2.42 3.11
CA LEU A 72 -1.24 3.26 3.00
C LEU A 72 -2.16 3.16 4.23
N LYS A 73 -2.25 2.01 4.90
CA LYS A 73 -3.07 1.83 6.11
C LYS A 73 -2.77 2.85 7.21
N ARG A 74 -1.52 3.31 7.30
CA ARG A 74 -1.09 4.32 8.30
C ARG A 74 -1.76 5.68 8.10
N TYR A 75 -2.29 5.94 6.91
CA TYR A 75 -2.97 7.19 6.57
C TYR A 75 -4.49 7.08 6.68
N VAL A 76 -5.03 5.92 7.06
CA VAL A 76 -6.46 5.79 7.37
C VAL A 76 -6.74 6.56 8.67
N ALA A 77 -7.74 7.43 8.65
CA ALA A 77 -8.07 8.27 9.80
C ALA A 77 -8.46 7.43 11.03
N ASN A 78 -8.01 7.87 12.20
CA ASN A 78 -8.39 7.24 13.46
C ASN A 78 -9.91 7.28 13.66
N GLY A 79 -10.48 6.17 14.15
CA GLY A 79 -11.91 6.02 14.34
C GLY A 79 -12.68 5.57 13.10
N THR A 80 -12.00 5.36 11.96
CA THR A 80 -12.65 4.79 10.76
C THR A 80 -13.20 3.41 11.08
N LYS A 81 -14.52 3.25 11.00
CA LYS A 81 -15.21 1.97 11.26
C LYS A 81 -14.98 1.00 10.12
N VAL A 82 -14.62 -0.22 10.46
CA VAL A 82 -14.46 -1.29 9.48
C VAL A 82 -15.81 -1.95 9.23
N LYS A 83 -16.22 -1.97 7.96
CA LYS A 83 -17.42 -2.68 7.52
C LYS A 83 -17.02 -4.09 7.09
N ASN A 84 -17.87 -5.07 7.37
CA ASN A 84 -17.73 -6.46 6.92
C ASN A 84 -16.53 -7.26 7.47
N GLN A 85 -15.93 -6.84 8.59
CA GLN A 85 -14.99 -7.67 9.35
C GLN A 85 -15.49 -7.88 10.78
N LYS A 86 -15.10 -9.02 11.35
CA LYS A 86 -15.31 -9.35 12.76
C LYS A 86 -13.98 -9.51 13.46
N CYS A 87 -13.94 -9.13 14.72
CA CYS A 87 -12.80 -9.32 15.58
C CYS A 87 -12.45 -10.80 15.68
N SER A 88 -11.21 -11.18 15.37
CA SER A 88 -10.78 -12.58 15.44
C SER A 88 -10.74 -13.14 16.87
N ASN A 89 -10.73 -12.28 17.90
CA ASN A 89 -10.66 -12.69 19.30
C ASN A 89 -12.06 -12.85 19.93
N CYS A 90 -13.00 -11.95 19.65
CA CYS A 90 -14.31 -11.91 20.31
C CYS A 90 -15.53 -11.89 19.37
N ASN A 91 -15.31 -12.01 18.05
CA ASN A 91 -16.35 -11.96 17.01
C ASN A 91 -17.20 -10.67 16.96
N SER A 92 -16.85 -9.63 17.72
CA SER A 92 -17.50 -8.32 17.64
C SER A 92 -17.28 -7.65 16.28
N THR A 93 -18.28 -6.88 15.84
CA THR A 93 -18.22 -6.02 14.66
C THR A 93 -17.71 -4.61 14.97
N ASP A 94 -17.47 -4.27 16.24
CA ASP A 94 -16.98 -2.95 16.65
C ASP A 94 -15.45 -2.86 16.51
N LEU A 95 -15.03 -2.81 15.25
CA LEU A 95 -13.65 -2.68 14.81
C LEU A 95 -13.41 -1.28 14.21
N VAL A 96 -12.35 -0.63 14.67
CA VAL A 96 -11.94 0.69 14.18
C VAL A 96 -10.46 0.72 13.85
N TYR A 97 -10.08 1.54 12.88
CA TYR A 97 -8.67 1.87 12.69
C TYR A 97 -8.20 2.88 13.74
N GLN A 98 -7.10 2.57 14.42
CA GLN A 98 -6.38 3.48 15.33
C GLN A 98 -4.88 3.31 15.10
N GLU A 99 -4.18 4.41 14.83
CA GLU A 99 -2.72 4.48 14.65
C GLU A 99 -2.21 3.51 13.56
N GLY A 100 -3.00 3.32 12.50
CA GLY A 100 -2.68 2.39 11.42
C GLY A 100 -2.91 0.91 11.75
N CYS A 101 -3.46 0.58 12.92
CA CYS A 101 -3.82 -0.77 13.32
C CYS A 101 -5.33 -0.96 13.45
N LEU A 102 -5.80 -2.19 13.23
CA LEU A 102 -7.20 -2.56 13.41
C LEU A 102 -7.44 -2.90 14.89
N SER A 103 -8.27 -2.13 15.58
CA SER A 103 -8.52 -2.25 17.02
C SER A 103 -9.99 -2.58 17.32
N CYS A 104 -10.23 -3.55 18.18
CA CYS A 104 -11.58 -3.90 18.64
C CYS A 104 -11.95 -3.14 19.91
N LYS A 105 -13.10 -2.45 19.89
CA LYS A 105 -13.58 -1.68 21.05
C LYS A 105 -14.18 -2.55 22.16
N ASN A 106 -14.61 -3.78 21.84
CA ASN A 106 -15.24 -4.66 22.84
C ASN A 106 -14.23 -5.47 23.67
N CYS A 107 -13.16 -5.99 23.08
CA CYS A 107 -12.18 -6.82 23.79
C CYS A 107 -10.76 -6.24 23.83
N GLY A 108 -10.54 -5.06 23.23
CA GLY A 108 -9.23 -4.39 23.22
C GLY A 108 -8.17 -5.04 22.33
N SER A 109 -8.49 -6.10 21.59
CA SER A 109 -7.51 -6.72 20.69
C SER A 109 -7.15 -5.79 19.53
N SER A 110 -5.85 -5.62 19.28
CA SER A 110 -5.33 -4.88 18.13
C SER A 110 -4.56 -5.78 17.18
N LYS A 111 -4.78 -5.63 15.87
CA LYS A 111 -3.99 -6.28 14.82
C LYS A 111 -3.31 -5.22 13.96
N CYS A 112 -2.00 -5.15 14.10
CA CYS A 112 -1.13 -4.36 13.24
C CYS A 112 -0.57 -5.25 12.13
N GLY A 113 -0.46 -4.72 10.92
CA GLY A 113 -0.02 -5.48 9.75
C GLY A 113 0.16 -4.57 8.56
#